data_AF-A0A1D6L6C9-F1
#
_entry.id   AF-A0A1D6L6C9-F1
#
_cell.length_a   1.000
_cell.length_b   1.000
_cell.length_c   1.000
_cell.angle_alpha   90.00
_cell.angle_beta   90.00
_cell.angle_gamma   90.00
#
_symmetry.space_group_name_H-M   'P 1'
#
loop_
_entity.id
_entity.type
_entity.pdbx_description
1 polymer ?
#
loop_
_entity_poly.entity_id
_entity_poly.type
_entity_poly.pdbx_seq_one_letter_code
_entity_poly.pdbx_strand_id
1 'polypeptide(L)'
;MLVIPELEQELKLLSESKSTRKELRHLRMERDSIEDKIHHLEWSLKLDDISENQKEKLFSEHDNLLKQRGHVRGLHQEAQRQHHQKFHKVWGQLMKTGYQNSRFAHQVERFACLYSSQVTNFGLYSPDKYYRPSEDYMPHEFDVLGL
;
A
#
# COMPACT_ATOMS: atom_id res chain seq x y z
N MET A 1 -25.24 2.02 -11.37
CA MET A 1 -24.90 0.70 -10.83
C MET A 1 -24.01 -0.01 -11.84
N LEU A 2 -22.90 -0.63 -11.41
CA LEU A 2 -21.96 -1.31 -12.30
C LEU A 2 -21.78 -2.78 -11.88
N VAL A 3 -21.81 -3.69 -12.86
CA VAL A 3 -21.55 -5.12 -12.63
C VAL A 3 -20.13 -5.42 -13.08
N ILE A 4 -19.32 -6.00 -12.19
CA ILE A 4 -17.90 -6.27 -12.41
C ILE A 4 -17.63 -7.75 -12.10
N PRO A 5 -17.80 -8.66 -13.07
CA PRO A 5 -17.68 -10.10 -12.84
C PRO A 5 -16.33 -10.51 -12.21
N GLU A 6 -15.25 -9.83 -12.57
CA GLU A 6 -13.89 -10.08 -12.08
C GLU A 6 -13.74 -9.85 -10.57
N LEU A 7 -14.64 -9.07 -9.96
CA LEU A 7 -14.63 -8.73 -8.54
C LEU A 7 -14.69 -9.98 -7.65
N GLU A 8 -15.41 -11.02 -8.07
CA GLU A 8 -15.56 -12.25 -7.29
C GLU A 8 -14.22 -12.98 -7.10
N GLN A 9 -13.49 -13.16 -8.21
CA GLN A 9 -12.15 -13.74 -8.21
C GLN A 9 -11.18 -12.88 -7.41
N GLU A 10 -11.25 -11.55 -7.58
CA GLU A 10 -10.39 -10.61 -6.85
C GLU A 10 -10.63 -10.71 -5.34
N LEU A 11 -11.88 -10.64 -4.87
CA LEU A 11 -12.22 -10.75 -3.45
C LEU A 11 -11.76 -12.08 -2.82
N LYS A 12 -11.87 -13.19 -3.54
CA LYS A 12 -11.35 -14.49 -3.08
C LYS A 12 -9.84 -14.43 -2.85
N LEU A 13 -9.07 -14.00 -3.84
CA LEU A 13 -7.61 -13.88 -3.73
C LEU A 13 -7.18 -12.86 -2.66
N LEU A 14 -7.95 -11.80 -2.47
CA LEU A 14 -7.76 -10.81 -1.42
C LEU A 14 -7.90 -11.42 -0.03
N SER A 15 -8.90 -12.28 0.15
CA SER A 15 -9.12 -12.98 1.42
C SER A 15 -8.00 -13.98 1.76
N GLU A 16 -7.46 -14.66 0.74
CA GLU A 16 -6.36 -15.63 0.86
C GLU A 16 -5.00 -14.94 1.09
N SER A 17 -4.83 -13.70 0.60
CA SER A 17 -3.55 -12.97 0.66
C SER A 17 -3.42 -11.96 1.81
N LYS A 18 -4.24 -12.09 2.87
CA LYS A 18 -4.24 -11.19 4.03
C LYS A 18 -2.87 -11.11 4.74
N SER A 19 -2.18 -12.24 4.92
CA SER A 19 -0.86 -12.28 5.55
C SER A 19 0.19 -11.54 4.73
N THR A 20 0.26 -11.82 3.43
CA THR A 20 1.18 -11.14 2.49
C THR A 20 0.97 -9.63 2.48
N ARG A 21 -0.28 -9.16 2.56
CA ARG A 21 -0.57 -7.72 2.65
C ARG A 21 -0.05 -7.08 3.94
N LYS A 22 -0.16 -7.78 5.08
CA LYS A 22 0.40 -7.30 6.35
C LYS A 22 1.92 -7.18 6.29
N GLU A 23 2.57 -8.18 5.71
CA GLU A 23 4.02 -8.19 5.50
C GLU A 23 4.46 -7.04 4.59
N LEU A 24 3.78 -6.81 3.46
CA LEU A 24 4.05 -5.68 2.57
C LEU A 24 3.87 -4.32 3.27
N ARG A 25 2.87 -4.19 4.16
CA ARG A 25 2.69 -2.98 4.98
C ARG A 25 3.87 -2.79 5.93
N HIS A 26 4.31 -3.85 6.60
CA HIS A 26 5.44 -3.81 7.52
C HIS A 26 6.75 -3.41 6.82
N LEU A 27 7.10 -4.09 5.71
CA LEU A 27 8.31 -3.80 4.94
C LEU A 27 8.35 -2.36 4.44
N ARG A 28 7.18 -1.78 4.15
CA ARG A 28 7.10 -0.37 3.78
C ARG A 28 7.34 0.57 4.95
N MET A 29 6.68 0.34 6.09
CA MET A 29 6.90 1.14 7.30
C MET A 29 8.36 1.11 7.73
N GLU A 30 9.00 -0.07 7.63
CA GLU A 30 10.43 -0.24 7.90
C GLU A 30 11.28 0.57 6.92
N ARG A 31 10.99 0.48 5.60
CA ARG A 31 11.69 1.26 4.58
C ARG A 31 11.56 2.77 4.86
N ASP A 32 10.35 3.25 5.13
CA ASP A 32 10.07 4.67 5.35
C ASP A 32 10.84 5.16 6.59
N SER A 33 10.86 4.39 7.68
CA SER A 33 11.68 4.68 8.87
C SER A 33 13.18 4.74 8.58
N ILE A 34 13.70 3.85 7.71
CA ILE A 34 15.11 3.87 7.31
C ILE A 34 15.40 5.10 6.45
N GLU A 35 14.52 5.46 5.52
CA GLU A 35 14.66 6.66 4.68
C GLU A 35 14.67 7.94 5.51
N ASP A 36 13.78 8.06 6.50
CA ASP A 36 13.76 9.20 7.41
C ASP A 36 15.08 9.34 8.20
N LYS A 37 15.62 8.23 8.72
CA LYS A 37 16.92 8.23 9.41
C LYS A 37 18.05 8.67 8.49
N ILE A 38 18.07 8.18 7.25
CA ILE A 38 19.07 8.58 6.25
C ILE A 38 18.98 10.08 6.00
N HIS A 39 17.78 10.61 5.75
CA HIS A 39 17.58 12.05 5.52
C HIS A 39 18.02 12.90 6.71
N HIS A 40 17.73 12.47 7.94
CA HIS A 40 18.20 13.15 9.15
C HIS A 40 19.72 13.17 9.26
N LEU A 41 20.38 12.04 9.03
CA LEU A 41 21.84 11.96 9.07
C LEU A 41 22.51 12.82 8.00
N GLU A 42 21.99 12.78 6.77
CA GLU A 42 22.48 13.61 5.66
C GLU A 42 22.30 15.11 5.94
N TRP A 43 21.20 15.48 6.60
CA TRP A 43 20.95 16.85 7.03
C TRP A 43 21.95 17.30 8.11
N SER A 44 22.16 16.49 9.14
CA SER A 44 23.15 16.77 10.20
C SER A 44 24.56 16.92 9.65
N LEU A 45 24.96 16.06 8.71
CA LEU A 45 26.28 16.13 8.06
C LEU A 45 26.52 17.42 7.25
N LYS A 46 25.46 18.07 6.76
CA LYS A 46 25.57 19.31 5.96
C LYS A 46 25.64 20.58 6.81
N LEU A 47 25.07 20.58 8.01
CA LEU A 47 24.92 21.78 8.83
C LEU A 47 25.98 21.96 9.90
N ASP A 48 26.45 20.88 10.52
CA ASP A 48 27.31 20.99 11.69
C ASP A 48 28.81 21.03 11.30
N ASP A 49 29.59 21.85 12.01
CA ASP A 49 31.07 21.81 11.98
C ASP A 49 31.56 20.64 12.86
N ILE A 50 31.25 19.43 12.40
CA ILE A 50 31.45 18.18 13.14
C ILE A 50 32.94 17.81 13.13
N SER A 51 33.47 17.38 14.28
CA SER A 51 34.83 16.83 14.38
C SER A 51 35.03 15.63 13.44
N GLU A 52 36.23 15.48 12.86
CA GLU A 52 36.59 14.38 11.94
C GLU A 52 36.17 12.99 12.46
N ASN A 53 36.38 12.71 13.74
CA ASN A 53 36.06 11.42 14.37
C ASN A 53 34.54 11.15 14.48
N GLN A 54 33.72 12.21 14.60
CA GLN A 54 32.27 12.09 14.57
C GLN A 54 31.75 11.94 13.13
N LYS A 55 32.39 12.57 12.14
CA LYS A 55 32.06 12.38 10.72
C LYS A 55 32.26 10.93 10.29
N GLU A 56 33.39 10.31 10.63
CA GLU A 56 33.65 8.89 10.31
C GLU A 56 32.58 7.95 10.86
N LYS A 57 32.12 8.16 12.10
CA LYS A 57 31.05 7.37 12.70
C LYS A 57 29.73 7.53 11.96
N LEU A 58 29.35 8.77 11.63
CA LEU A 58 28.12 9.05 10.89
C LEU A 58 28.15 8.47 9.47
N PHE A 59 29.30 8.50 8.80
CA PHE A 59 29.47 7.85 7.49
C PHE A 59 29.32 6.33 7.59
N SER A 60 29.88 5.70 8.64
CA SER A 60 29.71 4.26 8.84
C SER A 60 28.26 3.85 9.12
N GLU A 61 27.52 4.67 9.88
CA GLU A 61 26.10 4.47 10.13
C GLU A 61 25.27 4.67 8.86
N HIS A 62 25.57 5.70 8.08
CA HIS A 62 24.93 5.97 6.79
C HIS A 62 25.09 4.80 5.82
N ASP A 63 26.29 4.25 5.67
CA ASP A 63 26.54 3.08 4.81
C ASP A 63 25.78 1.83 5.28
N ASN A 64 25.68 1.63 6.60
CA ASN A 64 24.87 0.55 7.17
C ASN A 64 23.38 0.71 6.84
N LEU A 65 22.83 1.92 6.98
CA LEU A 65 21.44 2.20 6.63
C LEU A 65 21.18 2.06 5.13
N LEU A 66 22.13 2.44 4.27
CA LEU A 66 22.03 2.22 2.83
C LEU A 66 21.94 0.73 2.47
N LYS A 67 22.75 -0.12 3.12
CA LYS A 67 22.69 -1.58 2.96
C LYS A 67 21.36 -2.15 3.43
N GLN A 68 20.87 -1.71 4.60
CA GLN A 68 19.56 -2.11 5.12
C GLN A 68 18.42 -1.70 4.18
N ARG A 69 18.43 -0.45 3.69
CA ARG A 69 17.46 0.05 2.70
C ARG A 69 17.46 -0.82 1.45
N GLY A 70 18.64 -1.18 0.94
CA GLY A 70 18.78 -2.07 -0.21
C GLY A 70 18.16 -3.45 0.04
N HIS A 71 18.42 -4.03 1.21
CA HIS A 71 17.87 -5.32 1.62
C HIS A 71 16.33 -5.30 1.72
N VAL A 72 15.78 -4.35 2.48
CA VAL A 72 14.32 -4.20 2.67
C VAL A 72 13.62 -3.92 1.34
N ARG A 73 14.23 -3.09 0.46
CA ARG A 73 13.71 -2.85 -0.89
C ARG A 73 13.64 -4.13 -1.72
N GLY A 74 14.67 -4.97 -1.66
CA GLY A 74 14.70 -6.25 -2.36
C GLY A 74 13.60 -7.19 -1.87
N LEU A 75 13.46 -7.33 -0.55
CA LEU A 75 12.39 -8.13 0.06
C LEU A 75 11.00 -7.63 -0.33
N HIS A 76 10.77 -6.31 -0.26
CA HIS A 76 9.49 -5.72 -0.65
C HIS A 76 9.16 -5.96 -2.13
N GLN A 77 10.15 -5.82 -3.03
CA GLN A 77 9.95 -6.09 -4.46
C GLN A 77 9.59 -7.55 -4.73
N GLU A 78 10.27 -8.48 -4.05
CA GLU A 78 9.99 -9.91 -4.19
C GLU A 78 8.60 -10.27 -3.66
N ALA A 79 8.27 -9.84 -2.45
CA ALA A 79 6.95 -10.06 -1.85
C ALA A 79 5.83 -9.44 -2.71
N GLN A 80 6.07 -8.25 -3.27
CA GLN A 80 5.10 -7.58 -4.15
C GLN A 80 4.92 -8.37 -5.46
N ARG A 81 6.00 -8.89 -6.04
CA ARG A 81 5.95 -9.72 -7.25
C ARG A 81 5.17 -11.01 -7.00
N GLN A 82 5.45 -11.70 -5.91
CA GLN A 82 4.73 -12.92 -5.52
C GLN A 82 3.25 -12.65 -5.27
N HIS A 83 2.92 -11.51 -4.63
CA HIS A 83 1.53 -11.10 -4.45
C HIS A 83 0.84 -10.82 -5.79
N HIS A 84 1.49 -10.08 -6.68
CA HIS A 84 0.97 -9.74 -8.00
C HIS A 84 0.68 -10.98 -8.86
N GLN A 85 1.56 -11.98 -8.82
CA GLN A 85 1.42 -13.23 -9.57
C GLN A 85 0.21 -14.08 -9.15
N LYS A 86 -0.36 -13.86 -7.95
CA LYS A 86 -1.61 -14.53 -7.52
C LYS A 86 -2.83 -14.04 -8.29
N PHE A 87 -2.77 -12.83 -8.86
CA PHE A 87 -3.82 -12.25 -9.69
C PHE A 87 -3.52 -12.51 -11.17
N HIS A 88 -3.90 -11.59 -12.06
CA HIS A 88 -3.56 -11.73 -13.46
C HIS A 88 -2.04 -11.68 -13.67
N LYS A 89 -1.48 -12.67 -14.37
CA LYS A 89 -0.01 -12.86 -14.53
C LYS A 89 0.72 -11.63 -15.07
N VAL A 90 0.07 -10.85 -15.93
CA VAL A 90 0.65 -9.68 -16.63
C VAL A 90 0.20 -8.35 -16.01
N TRP A 91 -1.04 -8.30 -15.48
CA TRP A 91 -1.70 -7.04 -15.13
C TRP A 91 -1.92 -6.87 -13.63
N GLY A 92 -1.89 -7.96 -12.86
CA GLY A 92 -2.12 -7.96 -11.43
C GLY A 92 -3.58 -7.77 -11.05
N GLN A 93 -3.80 -6.95 -10.02
CA GLN A 93 -5.11 -6.59 -9.50
C GLN A 93 -5.82 -5.63 -10.45
N LEU A 94 -7.12 -5.83 -10.66
CA LEU A 94 -7.94 -4.93 -11.47
C LEU A 94 -8.15 -3.60 -10.75
N MET A 95 -8.37 -3.63 -9.43
CA MET A 95 -8.70 -2.43 -8.66
C MET A 95 -7.49 -1.67 -8.12
N LYS A 96 -6.28 -2.24 -8.19
CA LYS A 96 -5.07 -1.67 -7.58
C LYS A 96 -3.88 -1.69 -8.51
N THR A 97 -3.19 -0.56 -8.62
CA THR A 97 -1.87 -0.44 -9.25
C THR A 97 -0.82 -0.26 -8.16
N GLY A 98 -0.27 -1.37 -7.68
CA GLY A 98 0.61 -1.38 -6.51
C GLY A 98 -0.15 -0.98 -5.26
N TYR A 99 0.14 0.20 -4.72
CA TYR A 99 -0.55 0.73 -3.53
C TYR A 99 -1.73 1.65 -3.85
N GLN A 100 -1.74 2.26 -5.03
CA GLN A 100 -2.77 3.21 -5.43
C GLN A 100 -3.95 2.52 -6.11
N ASN A 101 -5.08 3.21 -6.18
CA ASN A 101 -6.21 2.77 -6.98
C ASN A 101 -5.83 2.76 -8.46
N SER A 102 -6.26 1.72 -9.17
CA SER A 102 -6.10 1.69 -10.63
C SER A 102 -6.98 2.76 -11.29
N ARG A 103 -6.70 3.09 -12.55
CA ARG A 103 -7.59 3.96 -13.33
C ARG A 103 -9.01 3.41 -13.42
N PHE A 104 -9.15 2.09 -13.53
CA PHE A 104 -10.45 1.44 -13.52
C PHE A 104 -11.16 1.63 -12.17
N ALA A 105 -10.47 1.41 -11.04
CA ALA A 105 -11.05 1.64 -9.71
C ALA A 105 -11.54 3.08 -9.54
N HIS A 106 -10.76 4.07 -10.00
CA HIS A 106 -11.21 5.47 -9.98
C HIS A 106 -12.44 5.72 -10.86
N GLN A 107 -12.57 5.03 -12.00
CA GLN A 107 -13.79 5.11 -12.81
C GLN A 107 -14.98 4.49 -12.08
N VAL A 108 -14.80 3.34 -11.44
CA VAL A 108 -15.86 2.69 -10.64
C VAL A 108 -16.33 3.62 -9.52
N GLU A 109 -15.39 4.15 -8.74
CA GLU A 109 -15.64 5.09 -7.64
C GLU A 109 -16.40 6.34 -8.12
N ARG A 110 -16.01 6.91 -9.26
CA ARG A 110 -16.61 8.14 -9.78
C ARG A 110 -17.98 7.94 -10.44
N PHE A 111 -18.18 6.83 -11.15
CA PHE A 111 -19.35 6.64 -12.02
C PHE A 111 -20.39 5.67 -11.45
N ALA A 112 -20.04 4.81 -10.50
CA ALA A 112 -20.94 3.81 -9.97
C ALA A 112 -21.28 4.08 -8.50
N CYS A 113 -22.50 4.55 -8.22
CA CYS A 113 -23.01 4.66 -6.84
C CYS A 113 -23.05 3.30 -6.11
N LEU A 114 -23.19 2.21 -6.86
CA LEU A 114 -23.19 0.82 -6.39
C LEU A 114 -22.48 -0.05 -7.42
N TYR A 115 -21.70 -1.01 -6.95
CA TYR A 115 -21.10 -2.04 -7.80
C TYR A 115 -21.19 -3.42 -7.15
N SER A 116 -21.26 -4.48 -7.96
CA SER A 116 -21.28 -5.87 -7.49
C SER A 116 -20.76 -6.83 -8.56
N SER A 117 -20.44 -8.08 -8.20
CA SER A 117 -19.99 -9.07 -9.19
C SER A 117 -21.11 -9.55 -10.10
N GLN A 118 -22.33 -9.67 -9.57
CA GLN A 118 -23.50 -10.17 -10.27
C GLN A 118 -24.75 -9.37 -9.86
N VAL A 119 -25.73 -9.25 -10.76
CA VAL A 119 -27.00 -8.55 -10.48
C VAL A 119 -27.83 -9.28 -9.42
N THR A 120 -27.75 -10.61 -9.41
CA THR A 120 -28.43 -11.49 -8.44
C THR A 120 -28.10 -11.17 -6.99
N ASN A 121 -26.91 -10.60 -6.72
CA ASN A 121 -26.51 -10.18 -5.38
C ASN A 121 -27.45 -9.12 -4.79
N PHE A 122 -28.09 -8.29 -5.63
CA PHE A 122 -29.07 -7.31 -5.15
C PHE A 122 -30.40 -7.95 -4.74
N GLY A 123 -30.74 -9.11 -5.29
CA GLY A 123 -31.91 -9.89 -4.87
C GLY A 123 -31.79 -10.47 -3.45
N LEU A 124 -30.59 -10.49 -2.88
CA LEU A 124 -30.34 -10.89 -1.49
C LEU A 124 -30.65 -9.78 -0.48
N TYR A 125 -30.93 -8.56 -0.95
CA TYR A 125 -31.26 -7.42 -0.11
C TYR A 125 -32.74 -7.06 -0.24
N SER A 126 -33.29 -6.45 0.82
CA SER A 126 -34.64 -5.89 0.77
C SER A 126 -34.73 -4.82 -0.32
N PRO A 127 -35.82 -4.77 -1.10
CA PRO A 127 -36.10 -3.67 -2.04
C PRO A 127 -36.08 -2.28 -1.36
N ASP A 128 -36.40 -2.21 -0.07
CA ASP A 128 -36.43 -0.96 0.71
C ASP A 128 -35.06 -0.60 1.33
N LYS A 129 -34.00 -1.33 0.97
CA LYS A 129 -32.67 -1.11 1.55
C LYS A 129 -32.09 0.24 1.12
N TYR A 130 -31.77 1.06 2.12
CA TYR A 130 -31.00 2.29 1.92
C TYR A 130 -29.50 2.01 1.98
N TYR A 131 -28.78 2.28 0.89
CA TYR A 131 -27.32 2.12 0.82
C TYR A 131 -26.63 3.39 1.30
N ARG A 132 -25.65 3.26 2.21
CA ARG A 132 -24.82 4.36 2.69
C ARG A 132 -23.35 4.09 2.36
N PRO A 133 -22.61 5.06 1.82
CA PRO A 133 -21.17 4.94 1.67
C PRO A 133 -20.49 4.93 3.06
N SER A 134 -19.26 4.41 3.11
CA SER A 134 -18.37 4.64 4.24
C SER A 134 -17.93 6.11 4.29
N GLU A 135 -17.46 6.56 5.44
CA GLU A 135 -16.80 7.85 5.59
C GLU A 135 -15.51 7.89 4.75
N ASP A 136 -15.28 9.02 4.07
CA ASP A 136 -14.05 9.27 3.33
C ASP A 136 -13.00 9.82 4.29
N TYR A 137 -11.79 9.24 4.28
CA TYR A 137 -10.70 9.64 5.16
C TYR A 137 -9.56 10.32 4.37
N MET A 138 -9.05 11.40 4.92
CA MET A 138 -7.89 12.14 4.45
C MET A 138 -6.60 11.65 5.16
N PRO A 139 -5.42 11.84 4.55
CA PRO A 139 -4.16 11.32 5.11
C PRO A 139 -3.85 11.72 6.55
N HIS A 140 -4.24 12.92 6.98
CA HIS A 140 -4.00 13.41 8.34
C HIS A 140 -4.96 12.83 9.39
N GLU A 141 -6.06 12.21 8.96
CA GLU A 141 -7.05 11.63 9.86
C GLU A 141 -6.65 10.23 10.32
N PHE A 142 -5.81 9.51 9.55
CA PHE A 142 -5.37 8.17 9.91
C PHE A 142 -4.61 8.13 11.24
N ASP A 143 -3.73 9.11 11.48
CA ASP A 143 -2.94 9.18 12.71
C ASP A 143 -3.79 9.55 13.94
N VAL A 144 -4.82 10.38 13.72
CA VAL A 144 -5.71 10.86 14.80
C VAL A 144 -6.74 9.79 15.18
N LEU A 145 -7.26 9.05 14.19
CA LEU A 145 -8.31 8.05 14.37
C LEU A 145 -7.78 6.64 14.65
N GLY A 146 -6.47 6.40 14.48
CA GLY A 146 -5.84 5.10 14.73
C GLY A 146 -6.27 3.99 13.76
N LEU A 147 -6.49 4.36 12.49
CA LEU A 147 -7.00 3.48 11.42
C LEU A 147 -5.90 2.70 10.65
#